data_AF-A0A9E4DCS0-F1
#
_entry.id   AF-A0A9E4DCS0-F1
#
_cell.length_a   1.000
_cell.length_b   1.000
_cell.length_c   1.000
_cell.angle_alpha   90.00
_cell.angle_beta   90.00
_cell.angle_gamma   90.00
#
_symmetry.space_group_name_H-M   'P 1'
#
loop_
_entity.id
_entity.type
_entity.pdbx_description
1 polymer ?
#
loop_
_entity_poly.entity_id
_entity_poly.type
_entity_poly.pdbx_seq_one_letter_code
_entity_poly.pdbx_strand_id
1 'polypeptide(L)'
;MKVKLNRVLLSIVAPALATLFVAAASWSVPHDDERQHDASHRVAHLAKVLDLSEEQEAEVQTLLTSTLEASEADKSRLHVLKQQLLNEPGAFDAGSAQVTADEVGQITSRMVYRMASTYAAIYQLLDDEQRVEMQEMAEKMGERGGRRHGHPRFPF
;
A
#
# COMPACT_ATOMS: atom_id res chain seq x y z
N MET A 1 29.61 -19.02 -47.25
CA MET A 1 29.60 -20.15 -46.30
C MET A 1 28.63 -19.84 -45.18
N LYS A 2 27.65 -20.71 -44.97
CA LYS A 2 26.67 -20.64 -43.88
C LYS A 2 27.25 -21.39 -42.70
N VAL A 3 27.24 -20.80 -41.51
CA VAL A 3 27.27 -21.55 -40.25
C VAL A 3 26.08 -21.09 -39.43
N LYS A 4 25.06 -21.96 -39.38
CA LYS A 4 23.98 -21.94 -38.40
C LYS A 4 24.39 -22.86 -37.23
N LEU A 5 23.64 -22.74 -36.14
CA LEU A 5 23.49 -23.64 -34.98
C LEU A 5 24.44 -23.42 -33.79
N ASN A 6 23.91 -22.90 -32.67
CA ASN A 6 23.30 -23.75 -31.64
C ASN A 6 22.47 -22.92 -30.63
N ARG A 7 21.15 -23.12 -30.63
CA ARG A 7 20.31 -23.01 -29.43
C ARG A 7 20.39 -24.36 -28.75
N VAL A 8 20.92 -24.46 -27.52
CA VAL A 8 20.67 -25.53 -26.54
C VAL A 8 21.34 -25.13 -25.21
N LEU A 9 20.50 -25.03 -24.16
CA LEU A 9 20.74 -25.26 -22.73
C LEU A 9 21.84 -24.49 -21.98
N LEU A 10 21.42 -23.68 -21.01
CA LEU A 10 21.83 -23.83 -19.61
C LEU A 10 20.90 -23.01 -18.70
N SER A 11 19.84 -23.68 -18.30
CA SER A 11 19.10 -23.40 -17.07
C SER A 11 20.00 -23.61 -15.83
N ILE A 12 19.58 -23.01 -14.71
CA ILE A 12 20.04 -23.20 -13.32
C ILE A 12 21.07 -22.17 -12.84
N VAL A 13 20.58 -21.13 -12.17
CA VAL A 13 21.22 -20.60 -10.95
C VAL A 13 20.12 -20.47 -9.89
N ALA A 14 20.30 -21.24 -8.81
CA ALA A 14 19.39 -21.36 -7.68
C ALA A 14 19.38 -20.09 -6.82
N PRO A 15 18.23 -19.68 -6.24
CA PRO A 15 18.25 -18.77 -5.11
C PRO A 15 18.42 -19.58 -3.82
N ALA A 16 19.63 -19.59 -3.28
CA ALA A 16 19.87 -19.95 -1.89
C ALA A 16 20.11 -18.67 -1.10
N LEU A 17 19.13 -18.25 -0.30
CA LEU A 17 19.37 -17.32 0.81
C LEU A 17 18.47 -17.70 1.99
N ALA A 18 19.16 -17.87 3.11
CA ALA A 18 18.74 -18.58 4.29
C ALA A 18 17.86 -17.75 5.24
N THR A 19 16.95 -18.46 5.89
CA THR A 19 16.38 -18.28 7.24
C THR A 19 16.85 -17.08 8.07
N LEU A 20 15.88 -16.34 8.66
CA LEU A 20 15.37 -16.49 10.06
C LEU A 20 14.79 -15.12 10.50
N PHE A 21 13.63 -15.05 11.17
CA PHE A 21 13.43 -14.23 12.39
C PHE A 21 12.03 -14.45 13.01
N VAL A 22 12.06 -15.12 14.18
CA VAL A 22 11.29 -14.90 15.42
C VAL A 22 9.76 -14.75 15.34
N ALA A 23 9.08 -15.83 15.75
CA ALA A 23 7.71 -15.79 16.23
C ALA A 23 7.66 -15.07 17.60
N ALA A 24 7.29 -13.79 17.59
CA ALA A 24 6.81 -13.11 18.78
C ALA A 24 5.33 -13.43 18.93
N ALA A 25 4.99 -14.30 19.88
CA ALA A 25 3.61 -14.52 20.30
C ALA A 25 3.08 -13.22 20.97
N SER A 26 2.29 -12.44 20.26
CA SER A 26 1.49 -11.36 20.83
C SER A 26 0.06 -11.86 21.06
N TRP A 27 -0.33 -11.93 22.33
CA TRP A 27 -1.68 -12.28 22.75
C TRP A 27 -2.69 -11.20 22.35
N SER A 28 -3.88 -11.66 21.96
CA SER A 28 -5.15 -10.94 21.76
C SER A 28 -5.17 -9.78 20.76
N VAL A 29 -5.59 -10.07 19.53
CA VAL A 29 -6.28 -9.11 18.66
C VAL A 29 -7.48 -9.84 18.03
N PRO A 30 -8.73 -9.60 18.46
CA PRO A 30 -9.88 -9.93 17.63
C PRO A 30 -10.08 -8.80 16.61
N HIS A 31 -10.10 -9.16 15.32
CA HIS A 31 -10.68 -8.49 14.12
C HIS A 31 -9.80 -8.75 12.88
N ASP A 32 -9.47 -10.01 12.56
CA ASP A 32 -8.69 -10.34 11.36
C ASP A 32 -9.55 -10.46 10.09
N ASP A 33 -10.84 -10.83 10.21
CA ASP A 33 -11.71 -11.07 9.06
C ASP A 33 -11.89 -9.84 8.16
N GLU A 34 -12.17 -8.67 8.72
CA GLU A 34 -12.40 -7.45 7.91
C GLU A 34 -11.13 -6.98 7.20
N ARG A 35 -9.96 -7.12 7.83
CA ARG A 35 -8.68 -6.67 7.28
C ARG A 35 -8.18 -7.59 6.18
N GLN A 36 -8.35 -8.89 6.39
CA GLN A 36 -8.07 -9.89 5.36
C GLN A 36 -9.04 -9.76 4.18
N HIS A 37 -10.31 -9.43 4.46
CA HIS A 37 -11.31 -9.11 3.43
C HIS A 37 -10.93 -7.86 2.61
N ASP A 38 -10.46 -6.79 3.24
CA ASP A 38 -10.00 -5.58 2.55
C ASP A 38 -8.75 -5.82 1.68
N ALA A 39 -7.78 -6.58 2.20
CA ALA A 39 -6.58 -6.95 1.47
C ALA A 39 -6.93 -7.84 0.26
N SER A 40 -7.71 -8.89 0.48
CA SER A 40 -8.13 -9.82 -0.58
C SER A 40 -8.97 -9.15 -1.65
N HIS A 41 -9.85 -8.20 -1.30
CA HIS A 41 -10.59 -7.45 -2.29
C HIS A 41 -9.68 -6.61 -3.20
N ARG A 42 -8.62 -6.00 -2.64
CA ARG A 42 -7.63 -5.24 -3.40
C ARG A 42 -6.77 -6.14 -4.27
N VAL A 43 -6.35 -7.31 -3.76
CA VAL A 43 -5.63 -8.32 -4.55
C VAL A 43 -6.49 -8.80 -5.70
N ALA A 44 -7.73 -9.20 -5.45
CA ALA A 44 -8.64 -9.68 -6.50
C ALA A 44 -8.86 -8.64 -7.61
N HIS A 45 -8.92 -7.35 -7.25
CA HIS A 45 -8.96 -6.28 -8.23
C HIS A 45 -7.64 -6.17 -9.03
N LEU A 46 -6.48 -6.19 -8.37
CA LEU A 46 -5.17 -6.13 -9.05
C LEU A 46 -4.93 -7.35 -9.93
N ALA A 47 -5.20 -8.55 -9.42
CA ALA A 47 -5.16 -9.83 -10.12
C ALA A 47 -5.93 -9.79 -11.42
N LYS A 48 -7.19 -9.35 -11.35
CA LYS A 48 -8.05 -9.28 -12.52
C LYS A 48 -7.56 -8.26 -13.55
N VAL A 49 -7.02 -7.14 -13.11
CA VAL A 49 -6.64 -6.05 -14.03
C VAL A 49 -5.26 -6.29 -14.63
N LEU A 50 -4.32 -6.83 -13.87
CA LEU A 50 -2.94 -7.05 -14.31
C LEU A 50 -2.67 -8.51 -14.73
N ASP A 51 -3.70 -9.37 -14.76
CA ASP A 51 -3.57 -10.81 -15.06
C ASP A 51 -2.44 -11.45 -14.24
N LEU A 52 -2.49 -11.26 -12.91
CA LEU A 52 -1.43 -11.75 -12.02
C LEU A 52 -1.40 -13.28 -11.99
N SER A 53 -0.20 -13.87 -11.93
CA SER A 53 -0.06 -15.30 -11.65
C SER A 53 -0.45 -15.63 -10.21
N GLU A 54 -0.76 -16.91 -9.93
CA GLU A 54 -1.09 -17.37 -8.57
C GLU A 54 0.03 -17.03 -7.57
N GLU A 55 1.29 -17.12 -7.99
CA GLU A 55 2.45 -16.76 -7.17
C GLU A 55 2.51 -15.24 -6.91
N GLN A 56 2.31 -14.43 -7.95
CA GLN A 56 2.26 -12.97 -7.81
C GLN A 56 1.11 -12.53 -6.89
N GLU A 57 -0.08 -13.12 -7.04
CA GLU A 57 -1.22 -12.85 -6.16
C GLU A 57 -0.91 -13.11 -4.69
N ALA A 58 -0.29 -14.24 -4.39
CA ALA A 58 0.09 -14.61 -3.03
C ALA A 58 1.08 -13.60 -2.41
N GLU A 59 2.10 -13.19 -3.17
CA GLU A 59 3.07 -12.20 -2.70
C GLU A 59 2.45 -10.81 -2.51
N VAL A 60 1.60 -10.38 -3.45
CA VAL A 60 0.86 -9.11 -3.34
C VAL A 60 -0.09 -9.13 -2.13
N GLN A 61 -0.75 -10.25 -1.85
CA GLN A 61 -1.59 -10.44 -0.66
C GLN A 61 -0.78 -10.24 0.62
N THR A 62 0.40 -10.84 0.72
CA THR A 62 1.28 -10.68 1.88
C THR A 62 1.69 -9.22 2.06
N LEU A 63 2.13 -8.56 0.98
CA LEU A 63 2.53 -7.14 1.01
C LEU A 63 1.39 -6.23 1.47
N LEU A 64 0.18 -6.41 0.93
CA LEU A 64 -0.98 -5.59 1.28
C LEU A 64 -1.46 -5.85 2.70
N THR A 65 -1.53 -7.11 3.12
CA THR A 65 -1.96 -7.48 4.49
C THR A 65 -1.04 -6.85 5.52
N SER A 66 0.28 -7.04 5.36
CA SER A 66 1.29 -6.47 6.27
C SER A 66 1.22 -4.94 6.30
N THR A 67 1.01 -4.29 5.16
CA THR A 67 0.88 -2.83 5.08
C THR A 67 -0.36 -2.32 5.81
N LEU A 68 -1.48 -3.02 5.67
CA LEU A 68 -2.75 -2.65 6.31
C LEU A 68 -2.65 -2.81 7.83
N GLU A 69 -2.09 -3.92 8.30
CA GLU A 69 -1.84 -4.16 9.72
C GLU A 69 -0.92 -3.10 10.32
N ALA A 70 0.20 -2.80 9.66
CA ALA A 70 1.15 -1.78 10.11
C ALA A 70 0.56 -0.35 10.13
N SER A 71 -0.50 -0.10 9.37
CA SER A 71 -1.14 1.21 9.25
C SER A 71 -2.32 1.40 10.19
N GLU A 72 -2.77 0.37 10.90
CA GLU A 72 -4.03 0.42 11.66
C GLU A 72 -3.95 1.38 12.84
N ALA A 73 -2.88 1.28 13.64
CA ALA A 73 -2.65 2.21 14.75
C ALA A 73 -2.59 3.68 14.28
N ASP A 74 -1.96 3.92 13.13
CA ASP A 74 -1.86 5.24 12.52
C ASP A 74 -3.22 5.77 12.05
N LYS A 75 -4.07 4.93 11.42
CA LYS A 75 -5.43 5.30 11.02
C LYS A 75 -6.30 5.65 12.24
N SER A 76 -6.26 4.80 13.27
CA SER A 76 -7.03 4.99 14.48
C SER A 76 -6.59 6.29 15.20
N ARG A 77 -5.28 6.54 15.28
CA ARG A 77 -4.73 7.78 15.84
C ARG A 77 -5.12 9.01 15.02
N LEU A 78 -5.07 8.95 13.69
CA LEU A 78 -5.52 10.04 12.83
C LEU A 78 -7.00 10.37 13.04
N HIS A 79 -7.85 9.36 13.22
CA HIS A 79 -9.28 9.58 13.49
C HIS A 79 -9.47 10.39 14.78
N VAL A 80 -8.78 9.99 15.85
CA VAL A 80 -8.81 10.71 17.14
C VAL A 80 -8.29 12.14 17.01
N LEU A 81 -7.13 12.34 16.37
CA LEU A 81 -6.52 13.67 16.20
C LEU A 81 -7.44 14.62 15.39
N LYS A 82 -8.07 14.12 14.33
CA LYS A 82 -9.03 14.91 13.55
C LYS A 82 -10.25 15.29 14.39
N GLN A 83 -10.77 14.37 15.20
CA GLN A 83 -11.87 14.68 16.12
C GLN A 83 -11.44 15.71 17.16
N GLN A 84 -10.21 15.66 17.67
CA GLN A 84 -9.69 16.66 18.60
C GLN A 84 -9.70 18.06 17.97
N LEU A 85 -9.19 18.21 16.74
CA LEU A 85 -9.21 19.48 16.02
C LEU A 85 -10.63 20.01 15.75
N LEU A 86 -11.58 19.12 15.42
CA LEU A 86 -12.96 19.52 15.11
C LEU A 86 -13.79 19.87 16.35
N ASN A 87 -13.43 19.34 17.53
CA ASN A 87 -14.19 19.50 18.77
C ASN A 87 -13.71 20.67 19.66
N GLU A 88 -13.02 21.67 19.09
CA GLU A 88 -12.69 22.93 19.79
C GLU A 88 -13.60 24.14 19.44
N PRO A 89 -14.95 24.04 19.44
CA PRO A 89 -15.77 25.23 19.21
C PRO A 89 -15.82 26.10 20.47
N GLY A 90 -15.08 27.21 20.45
CA GLY A 90 -15.20 28.33 21.42
C GLY A 90 -14.01 28.54 22.36
N ALA A 91 -13.03 27.63 22.36
CA ALA A 91 -11.82 27.72 23.18
C ALA A 91 -10.60 27.17 22.41
N PHE A 92 -10.41 27.67 21.19
CA PHE A 92 -9.27 27.28 20.34
C PHE A 92 -7.96 27.56 21.07
N ASP A 93 -7.19 26.51 21.33
CA ASP A 93 -5.84 26.64 21.87
C ASP A 93 -4.83 26.45 20.75
N ALA A 94 -4.26 27.56 20.28
CA ALA A 94 -3.34 27.55 19.14
C ALA A 94 -2.13 26.62 19.36
N GLY A 95 -1.64 26.50 20.60
CA GLY A 95 -0.54 25.62 20.95
C GLY A 95 -0.89 24.14 20.78
N SER A 96 -2.00 23.71 21.37
CA SER A 96 -2.51 22.35 21.29
C SER A 96 -2.91 21.98 19.85
N ALA A 97 -3.54 22.91 19.14
CA ALA A 97 -3.91 22.72 17.73
C ALA A 97 -2.67 22.54 16.85
N GLN A 98 -1.61 23.32 17.04
CA GLN A 98 -0.35 23.16 16.30
C GLN A 98 0.29 21.79 16.57
N VAL A 99 0.39 21.36 17.83
CA VAL A 99 0.96 20.05 18.19
C VAL A 99 0.14 18.91 17.57
N THR A 100 -1.18 19.01 17.62
CA THR A 100 -2.10 18.04 17.03
C THR A 100 -1.93 17.98 15.50
N ALA A 101 -1.83 19.14 14.84
CA ALA A 101 -1.61 19.22 13.40
C ALA A 101 -0.24 18.65 12.99
N ASP A 102 0.82 18.92 13.76
CA ASP A 102 2.14 18.37 13.52
C ASP A 102 2.14 16.84 13.60
N GLU A 103 1.43 16.27 14.58
CA GLU A 103 1.27 14.82 14.71
C GLU A 103 0.49 14.22 13.53
N VAL A 104 -0.58 14.89 13.07
CA VAL A 104 -1.30 14.49 11.84
C VAL A 104 -0.35 14.48 10.64
N GLY A 105 0.50 15.49 10.50
CA GLY A 105 1.51 15.58 9.43
C GLY A 105 2.49 14.40 9.47
N GLN A 106 3.02 14.09 10.65
CA GLN A 106 3.95 12.96 10.83
C GLN A 106 3.32 11.62 10.49
N ILE A 107 2.09 11.36 10.97
CA ILE A 107 1.39 10.10 10.67
C ILE A 107 1.10 10.00 9.17
N THR A 108 0.61 11.08 8.57
CA THR A 108 0.29 11.12 7.14
C THR A 108 1.55 10.85 6.30
N SER A 109 2.69 11.45 6.66
CA SER A 109 3.97 11.20 5.99
C SER A 109 4.37 9.72 6.06
N ARG A 110 4.24 9.07 7.23
CA ARG A 110 4.54 7.64 7.36
C ARG A 110 3.62 6.77 6.51
N MET A 111 2.32 7.07 6.49
CA MET A 111 1.35 6.33 5.70
C MET A 111 1.61 6.45 4.20
N VAL A 112 1.91 7.66 3.71
CA VAL A 112 2.26 7.90 2.30
C VAL A 112 3.53 7.14 1.92
N TYR A 113 4.57 7.20 2.75
CA TYR A 113 5.79 6.44 2.52
C TYR A 113 5.52 4.93 2.44
N ARG A 114 4.76 4.36 3.39
CA ARG A 114 4.41 2.93 3.35
C ARG A 114 3.67 2.58 2.07
N MET A 115 2.66 3.35 1.69
CA MET A 115 1.91 3.11 0.45
C MET A 115 2.82 3.13 -0.78
N ALA A 116 3.71 4.12 -0.89
CA ALA A 116 4.67 4.21 -1.99
C ALA A 116 5.65 3.03 -2.00
N SER A 117 6.14 2.63 -0.83
CA SER A 117 7.02 1.47 -0.68
C SER A 117 6.32 0.16 -1.08
N THR A 118 5.07 -0.04 -0.67
CA THR A 118 4.27 -1.22 -1.04
C THR A 118 3.99 -1.24 -2.54
N TYR A 119 3.65 -0.09 -3.13
CA TYR A 119 3.45 0.01 -4.58
C TYR A 119 4.73 -0.33 -5.35
N ALA A 120 5.88 0.20 -4.92
CA ALA A 120 7.17 -0.12 -5.52
C ALA A 120 7.53 -1.60 -5.40
N ALA A 121 7.24 -2.23 -4.26
CA ALA A 121 7.44 -3.67 -4.06
C ALA A 121 6.56 -4.49 -5.02
N ILE A 122 5.27 -4.16 -5.14
CA ILE A 122 4.36 -4.81 -6.10
C ILE A 122 4.88 -4.65 -7.53
N TYR A 123 5.29 -3.44 -7.93
CA TYR A 123 5.80 -3.16 -9.27
C TYR A 123 7.03 -4.02 -9.64
N GLN A 124 7.86 -4.38 -8.66
CA GLN A 124 9.01 -5.25 -8.88
C GLN A 124 8.63 -6.71 -9.17
N LEU A 125 7.46 -7.16 -8.71
CA LEU A 125 6.93 -8.51 -8.96
C LEU A 125 6.34 -8.68 -10.37
N LEU A 126 5.98 -7.56 -10.99
CA LEU A 126 5.33 -7.52 -12.30
C LEU A 126 6.35 -7.72 -13.43
N ASP A 127 5.89 -8.34 -14.52
CA ASP A 127 6.60 -8.34 -15.80
C ASP A 127 6.47 -6.98 -16.54
N ASP A 128 7.08 -6.88 -17.72
CA ASP A 128 7.14 -5.61 -18.44
C ASP A 128 5.76 -5.18 -18.96
N GLU A 129 4.94 -6.11 -19.45
CA GLU A 129 3.57 -5.84 -19.90
C GLU A 129 2.68 -5.37 -18.74
N GLN A 130 2.71 -6.07 -17.61
CA GLN A 130 1.95 -5.76 -16.41
C GLN A 130 2.35 -4.39 -15.82
N ARG A 131 3.63 -4.03 -15.87
CA ARG A 131 4.13 -2.71 -15.42
C ARG A 131 3.55 -1.57 -16.25
N VAL A 132 3.48 -1.73 -17.57
CA VAL A 132 2.87 -0.74 -18.46
C VAL A 132 1.40 -0.56 -18.11
N GLU A 133 0.66 -1.65 -17.93
CA GLU A 133 -0.76 -1.58 -17.56
C GLU A 133 -0.98 -0.92 -16.19
N MET A 134 -0.12 -1.23 -15.22
CA MET A 134 -0.14 -0.59 -13.91
C MET A 134 0.10 0.94 -13.99
N GLN A 135 1.00 1.37 -14.89
CA GLN A 135 1.27 2.79 -15.16
C GLN A 135 0.07 3.49 -15.78
N GLU A 136 -0.54 2.90 -16.82
CA GLU A 136 -1.74 3.47 -17.45
C GLU A 136 -2.90 3.60 -16.45
N MET A 137 -3.04 2.62 -15.54
CA MET A 137 -4.05 2.69 -14.50
C MET A 137 -3.80 3.85 -13.54
N ALA A 138 -2.54 4.06 -13.14
CA ALA A 138 -2.15 5.19 -12.29
C ALA A 138 -2.45 6.53 -12.95
N GLU A 139 -2.17 6.68 -14.25
CA GLU A 139 -2.50 7.87 -15.04
C GLU A 139 -4.02 8.11 -15.11
N LYS A 140 -4.80 7.08 -15.45
CA LYS A 140 -6.27 7.15 -15.49
C LYS A 140 -6.87 7.52 -14.14
N MET A 141 -6.29 7.04 -13.04
CA MET A 141 -6.70 7.41 -11.68
C MET A 141 -6.35 8.87 -11.37
N GLY A 142 -5.17 9.33 -11.76
CA GLY A 142 -4.74 10.73 -11.62
C GLY A 142 -5.67 11.69 -12.35
N GLU A 143 -6.06 11.38 -13.59
CA GLU A 143 -7.01 12.20 -14.35
C GLU A 143 -8.40 12.26 -13.71
N ARG A 144 -8.90 11.14 -13.17
CA ARG A 144 -10.20 11.09 -12.49
C ARG A 144 -10.18 11.84 -11.15
N GLY A 145 -9.06 11.79 -10.44
CA GLY A 145 -8.84 12.57 -9.21
C GLY A 145 -8.83 14.07 -9.49
N GLY A 146 -8.13 14.50 -10.54
CA GLY A 146 -8.11 15.90 -10.98
C GLY A 146 -9.48 16.44 -11.37
N ARG A 147 -10.36 15.61 -11.95
CA ARG A 147 -11.74 16.00 -12.32
C ARG A 147 -12.72 16.06 -11.13
N ARG A 148 -12.41 15.41 -10.00
CA ARG A 148 -13.26 15.43 -8.78
C ARG A 148 -12.95 16.59 -7.82
N HIS A 149 -11.83 17.30 -7.99
CA HIS A 149 -11.47 18.49 -7.21
C HIS A 149 -11.94 19.81 -7.84
N GLY A 150 -13.21 19.86 -8.26
CA GLY A 150 -13.90 21.07 -8.74
C GLY A 150 -14.69 21.84 -7.66
N HIS A 151 -14.50 21.54 -6.37
CA HIS A 151 -15.08 22.35 -5.29
C HIS A 151 -14.14 22.40 -4.09
N PRO A 152 -13.65 23.60 -3.68
CA PRO A 152 -13.05 23.76 -2.37
C PRO A 152 -14.18 23.69 -1.34
N ARG A 153 -14.47 22.50 -0.82
CA ARG A 153 -15.07 22.41 0.51
C ARG A 153 -13.93 22.49 1.51
N PHE A 154 -13.56 23.73 1.82
CA PHE A 154 -13.23 24.03 3.20
C PHE A 154 -14.55 23.99 3.96
N PRO A 155 -14.77 23.04 4.87
CA PRO A 155 -15.37 23.40 6.13
C PRO A 155 -14.21 23.78 7.05
N PHE A 156 -14.34 24.94 7.67
CA PHE A 156 -13.83 25.07 9.04
C PHE A 156 -14.38 23.91 9.87
#